data_AF-A0AB35Y9B8-F1
#
_entry.id   AF-A0AB35Y9B8-F1
#
_cell.length_a   1.000
_cell.length_b   1.000
_cell.length_c   1.000
_cell.angle_alpha   90.00
_cell.angle_beta   90.00
_cell.angle_gamma   90.00
#
_symmetry.space_group_name_H-M   'P 1'
#
loop_
_entity.id
_entity.type
_entity.pdbx_description
1 polymer ?
#
loop_
_entity_poly.entity_id
_entity_poly.type
_entity_poly.pdbx_seq_one_letter_code
_entity_poly.pdbx_strand_id
1 'polypeptide(L)'
;MKITRDKMFFSKDLIHTLAYVGMFVAAIISVGACKSGIWVAAILAWIVAGIIIGLAIISDYKKAELLKNGTRIIGKVTATKRVHIKFHMSTYHLADEDVIYPYVVHYQYKVKGETYNGKSQWFWFNPCIPKGAPIKILVDPKNPARSTVLKPES
;
A
#
# COMPACT_ATOMS: atom_id res chain seq x y z
N MET A 1 21.53 6.64 -8.12
CA MET A 1 20.74 5.58 -7.45
C MET A 1 19.79 6.26 -6.46
N LYS A 2 18.49 6.33 -6.76
CA LYS A 2 17.48 6.90 -5.85
C LYS A 2 16.71 5.75 -5.21
N ILE A 3 16.95 5.52 -3.92
CA ILE A 3 16.23 4.54 -3.12
C ILE A 3 14.82 5.11 -2.91
N THR A 4 13.86 4.62 -3.71
CA THR A 4 12.45 4.92 -3.56
C THR A 4 11.95 4.21 -2.30
N ARG A 5 11.76 4.99 -1.22
CA ARG A 5 11.20 4.54 0.05
C ARG A 5 10.04 3.59 -0.17
N ASP A 6 10.19 2.37 0.33
CA ASP A 6 9.19 1.32 0.33
C ASP A 6 7.98 1.76 1.13
N LYS A 7 7.01 2.40 0.46
CA LYS A 7 5.65 2.43 0.98
C LYS A 7 5.08 1.03 0.83
N MET A 8 5.27 0.23 1.88
CA MET A 8 4.51 -0.99 2.10
C MET A 8 3.04 -0.66 1.90
N PHE A 9 2.47 -1.27 0.86
CA PHE A 9 1.06 -1.26 0.51
C PHE A 9 0.34 -2.16 1.53
N PHE A 10 0.40 -1.83 2.82
CA PHE A 10 -0.56 -2.35 3.79
C PHE A 10 -1.93 -2.04 3.21
N SER A 11 -2.72 -3.09 2.98
CA SER A 11 -3.96 -3.05 2.21
C SER A 11 -4.76 -1.78 2.57
N LYS A 12 -5.28 -1.07 1.58
CA LYS A 12 -6.10 0.14 1.79
C LYS A 12 -7.15 -0.08 2.89
N ASP A 13 -7.73 -1.27 2.87
CA ASP A 13 -8.74 -1.72 3.82
C ASP A 13 -8.17 -1.88 5.22
N LEU A 14 -6.91 -2.31 5.36
CA LEU A 14 -6.24 -2.47 6.64
C LEU A 14 -5.92 -1.12 7.30
N ILE A 15 -5.45 -0.12 6.55
CA ILE A 15 -5.16 1.22 7.11
C ILE A 15 -6.45 1.95 7.50
N HIS A 16 -7.50 1.88 6.66
CA HIS A 16 -8.80 2.43 7.02
C HIS A 16 -9.42 1.68 8.21
N THR A 17 -9.34 0.35 8.24
CA THR A 17 -9.84 -0.45 9.38
C THR A 17 -9.07 -0.12 10.66
N LEU A 18 -7.73 -0.04 10.61
CA LEU A 18 -6.90 0.40 11.74
C LEU A 18 -7.27 1.80 12.22
N ALA A 19 -7.55 2.73 11.30
CA ALA A 19 -8.00 4.07 11.66
C ALA A 19 -9.39 4.07 12.33
N TYR A 20 -10.35 3.30 11.80
CA TYR A 20 -11.68 3.14 12.40
C TYR A 20 -11.62 2.47 13.77
N VAL A 21 -10.84 1.40 13.91
CA VAL A 21 -10.60 0.73 15.19
C VAL A 21 -9.93 1.68 16.18
N GLY A 22 -8.94 2.46 15.74
CA GLY A 22 -8.27 3.48 16.55
C GLY A 22 -9.23 4.58 17.03
N MET A 23 -10.12 5.07 16.16
CA MET A 23 -11.18 6.02 16.54
C MET A 23 -12.16 5.41 17.55
N PHE A 24 -12.56 4.16 17.35
CA PHE A 24 -13.46 3.46 18.26
C PHE A 24 -12.85 3.28 19.65
N VAL A 25 -11.59 2.82 19.72
CA VAL A 25 -10.85 2.69 20.99
C VAL A 25 -10.67 4.05 21.67
N ALA A 26 -10.36 5.12 20.92
CA ALA A 26 -10.24 6.47 21.45
C ALA A 26 -11.58 6.99 22.02
N ALA A 27 -12.72 6.65 21.40
CA ALA A 27 -14.05 6.98 21.92
C ALA A 27 -14.35 6.24 23.23
N ILE A 28 -14.04 4.95 23.33
CA ILE A 28 -14.21 4.16 24.57
C ILE A 28 -13.33 4.71 25.71
N ILE A 29 -12.07 5.02 25.42
CA ILE A 29 -11.16 5.65 26.39
C ILE A 29 -11.69 7.01 26.82
N SER A 30 -12.25 7.81 25.91
CA SER A 30 -12.79 9.12 26.24
C SER A 30 -14.01 9.05 27.17
N VAL A 31 -14.87 8.03 27.01
CA VAL A 31 -16.02 7.78 27.91
C VAL A 31 -15.55 7.29 29.28
N GLY A 32 -14.52 6.42 29.32
CA GLY A 32 -13.93 5.93 30.58
C GLY A 32 -13.09 6.97 31.33
N ALA A 33 -12.43 7.89 30.61
CA ALA A 33 -11.51 8.89 31.18
C ALA A 33 -12.21 10.09 31.83
N CYS A 34 -13.53 10.26 31.61
CA CYS A 34 -14.32 11.31 32.25
C CYS A 34 -14.37 11.16 33.80
N LYS A 35 -13.99 9.99 34.34
CA LYS A 35 -13.89 9.74 35.80
C LYS A 35 -12.48 9.61 36.37
N SER A 36 -11.44 9.41 35.55
CA SER A 36 -10.11 8.95 36.04
C SER A 36 -8.94 9.91 35.81
N GLY A 37 -9.15 11.09 35.23
CA GLY A 37 -8.09 12.08 35.07
C GLY A 37 -7.05 11.74 33.98
N ILE A 38 -7.39 10.88 33.01
CA ILE A 38 -6.51 10.40 31.91
C ILE A 38 -6.89 11.04 30.54
N TRP A 39 -7.63 12.13 30.55
CA TRP A 39 -7.94 13.04 29.43
C TRP A 39 -6.76 13.35 28.48
N VAL A 40 -5.53 13.52 28.99
CA VAL A 40 -4.36 13.84 28.15
C VAL A 40 -4.01 12.69 27.18
N ALA A 41 -4.13 11.44 27.62
CA ALA A 41 -3.86 10.28 26.77
C ALA A 41 -4.94 10.11 25.68
N ALA A 42 -6.20 10.46 25.99
CA ALA A 42 -7.28 10.44 25.01
C ALA A 42 -7.05 11.47 23.88
N ILE A 43 -6.65 12.71 24.23
CA ILE A 43 -6.35 13.76 23.24
C ILE A 43 -5.18 13.34 22.34
N LEU A 44 -4.12 12.76 22.91
CA LEU A 44 -2.98 12.28 22.14
C LEU A 44 -3.39 11.17 21.16
N ALA A 45 -4.24 10.23 21.59
CA ALA A 45 -4.76 9.17 20.72
C ALA A 45 -5.58 9.72 19.53
N TRP A 46 -6.42 10.72 19.76
CA TRP A 46 -7.19 11.39 18.69
C TRP A 46 -6.29 12.13 17.68
N ILE A 47 -5.23 12.78 18.15
CA ILE A 47 -4.25 13.44 17.25
C ILE A 47 -3.57 12.42 16.36
N VAL A 48 -3.09 11.31 16.93
CA VAL A 48 -2.44 10.23 16.16
C VAL A 48 -3.42 9.63 15.14
N ALA A 49 -4.66 9.35 15.54
CA ALA A 49 -5.69 8.86 14.64
C ALA A 49 -5.96 9.83 13.48
N GLY A 50 -6.09 11.13 13.77
CA GLY A 50 -6.29 12.18 12.76
C GLY A 50 -5.14 12.26 11.74
N ILE A 51 -3.89 12.13 12.18
CA ILE A 51 -2.72 12.12 11.29
C ILE A 51 -2.76 10.90 10.35
N ILE A 52 -3.08 9.71 10.87
CA ILE A 52 -3.16 8.48 10.07
C ILE A 52 -4.24 8.63 8.98
N ILE A 53 -5.41 9.15 9.36
CA ILE A 53 -6.54 9.39 8.43
C ILE A 53 -6.14 10.43 7.37
N GLY A 54 -5.56 11.56 7.76
CA GLY A 54 -5.13 12.60 6.83
C GLY A 54 -4.09 12.09 5.83
N LEU A 55 -3.11 11.30 6.29
CA LEU A 55 -2.12 10.68 5.42
C LEU A 55 -2.75 9.66 4.45
N ALA A 56 -3.74 8.88 4.90
CA ALA A 56 -4.47 7.94 4.05
C ALA A 56 -5.23 8.69 2.93
N ILE A 57 -5.97 9.75 3.28
CA ILE A 57 -6.72 10.57 2.32
C ILE A 57 -5.79 11.22 1.28
N ILE A 58 -4.65 11.78 1.69
CA ILE A 58 -3.68 12.37 0.75
C ILE A 58 -3.12 11.30 -0.20
N SER A 59 -2.83 10.12 0.31
CA SER A 59 -2.37 8.99 -0.52
C SER A 59 -3.44 8.60 -1.55
N ASP A 60 -4.70 8.59 -1.14
CA ASP A 60 -5.83 8.28 -2.01
C ASP A 60 -6.09 9.35 -3.05
N TYR A 61 -6.05 10.63 -2.67
CA TYR A 61 -6.15 11.74 -3.61
C TYR A 61 -5.06 11.64 -4.68
N LYS A 62 -3.81 11.44 -4.26
CA LYS A 62 -2.69 11.26 -5.18
C LYS A 62 -2.87 10.04 -6.08
N LYS A 63 -3.47 8.95 -5.60
CA LYS A 63 -3.74 7.76 -6.42
C LYS A 63 -4.88 8.00 -7.40
N ALA A 64 -5.94 8.68 -6.99
CA ALA A 64 -7.06 9.05 -7.84
C ALA A 64 -6.63 10.04 -8.94
N GLU A 65 -5.76 10.98 -8.61
CA GLU A 65 -5.15 11.90 -9.57
C GLU A 65 -4.34 11.15 -10.63
N LEU A 66 -3.54 10.14 -10.22
CA LEU A 66 -2.89 9.26 -11.19
C LEU A 66 -3.91 8.57 -12.07
N LEU A 67 -4.95 7.95 -11.50
CA LEU A 67 -5.95 7.21 -12.27
C LEU A 67 -6.68 8.09 -13.30
N LYS A 68 -6.88 9.38 -13.00
CA LYS A 68 -7.52 10.35 -13.90
C LYS A 68 -6.56 10.93 -14.94
N ASN A 69 -5.36 11.31 -14.53
CA ASN A 69 -4.42 12.10 -15.36
C ASN A 69 -3.24 11.27 -15.90
N GLY A 70 -3.14 10.02 -15.49
CA GLY A 70 -2.04 9.12 -15.83
C GLY A 70 -2.13 8.66 -17.27
N THR A 71 -0.99 8.64 -17.93
CA THR A 71 -0.87 8.14 -19.29
C THR A 71 -0.81 6.62 -19.26
N ARG A 72 -1.67 5.98 -20.05
CA ARG A 72 -1.65 4.53 -20.25
C ARG A 72 -0.52 4.17 -21.20
N ILE A 73 0.41 3.35 -20.75
CA ILE A 73 1.49 2.82 -21.58
C ILE A 73 1.63 1.32 -21.36
N ILE A 74 2.36 0.67 -22.26
CA ILE A 74 2.65 -0.77 -22.17
C ILE A 74 4.03 -0.95 -21.54
N GLY A 75 4.06 -1.62 -20.40
CA GLY A 75 5.28 -2.10 -19.76
C GLY A 75 5.54 -3.56 -20.13
N LYS A 76 6.75 -4.05 -19.86
CA LYS A 76 7.16 -5.43 -20.04
C LYS A 76 7.51 -6.04 -18.69
N VAL A 77 6.93 -7.20 -18.36
CA VAL A 77 7.23 -7.89 -17.10
C VAL A 77 8.67 -8.40 -17.10
N THR A 78 9.41 -8.09 -16.05
CA THR A 78 10.79 -8.57 -15.86
C THR A 78 10.87 -9.76 -14.93
N ALA A 79 10.07 -9.77 -13.87
CA ALA A 79 9.99 -10.87 -12.92
C ALA A 79 8.70 -10.81 -12.10
N THR A 80 8.17 -11.97 -11.73
CA THR A 80 7.12 -12.09 -10.70
C THR A 80 7.76 -12.73 -9.48
N LYS A 81 7.80 -12.02 -8.36
CA LYS A 81 8.41 -12.51 -7.11
C LYS A 81 7.34 -12.72 -6.05
N ARG A 82 7.43 -13.81 -5.32
CA ARG A 82 6.66 -14.02 -4.10
C ARG A 82 7.40 -13.31 -2.97
N VAL A 83 6.72 -12.40 -2.28
CA VAL A 83 7.25 -11.67 -1.12
C VAL A 83 6.81 -12.43 0.12
N HIS A 84 7.67 -12.46 1.13
CA HIS A 84 7.40 -13.14 2.39
C HIS A 84 7.14 -12.07 3.43
N ILE A 85 5.94 -12.07 4.01
CA ILE A 85 5.62 -11.17 5.10
C ILE A 85 5.35 -12.02 6.33
N LYS A 86 6.25 -11.94 7.29
CA LYS A 86 6.08 -12.58 8.60
C LYS A 86 5.34 -11.60 9.50
N PHE A 87 4.16 -11.96 9.95
CA PHE A 87 3.42 -11.21 10.96
C PHE A 87 3.59 -11.91 12.29
N HIS A 88 4.46 -11.40 13.17
CA HIS A 88 4.51 -11.92 14.53
C HIS A 88 3.30 -11.43 15.31
N MET A 89 2.23 -12.23 15.33
CA MET A 89 0.97 -11.90 15.97
C MET A 89 0.78 -12.61 17.32
N SER A 90 1.63 -13.59 17.67
CA SER A 90 1.55 -14.29 18.97
C SER A 90 2.93 -14.71 19.54
N THR A 91 2.95 -15.06 20.82
CA THR A 91 4.13 -15.59 21.55
C THR A 91 4.36 -17.09 21.34
N TYR A 92 3.48 -17.76 20.58
CA TYR A 92 3.59 -19.19 20.29
C TYR A 92 4.00 -19.39 18.83
N HIS A 93 5.26 -19.79 18.62
CA HIS A 93 5.82 -20.01 17.30
C HIS A 93 5.44 -21.39 16.75
N LEU A 94 4.32 -21.49 16.03
CA LEU A 94 4.14 -22.56 15.05
C LEU A 94 4.79 -22.09 13.75
N ALA A 95 5.79 -22.84 13.29
CA ALA A 95 6.92 -22.37 12.48
C ALA A 95 6.61 -21.81 11.08
N ASP A 96 5.37 -21.81 10.60
CA ASP A 96 5.01 -21.35 9.25
C ASP A 96 3.58 -20.77 9.08
N GLU A 97 2.77 -20.64 10.15
CA GLU A 97 1.37 -20.19 10.00
C GLU A 97 1.20 -18.67 9.83
N ASP A 98 2.20 -17.90 10.28
CA ASP A 98 2.18 -16.43 10.33
C ASP A 98 2.77 -15.75 9.07
N VAL A 99 2.90 -16.51 7.97
CA VAL A 99 3.57 -16.03 6.74
C VAL A 99 2.57 -15.82 5.62
N ILE A 100 2.37 -14.56 5.24
CA ILE A 100 1.59 -14.20 4.05
C ILE A 100 2.55 -14.12 2.86
N TYR A 101 2.16 -14.77 1.76
CA TYR A 101 2.95 -14.88 0.53
C TYR A 101 2.33 -14.11 -0.66
N PRO A 102 2.26 -12.77 -0.64
CA PRO A 102 1.77 -12.04 -1.81
C PRO A 102 2.79 -12.05 -2.95
N TYR A 103 2.29 -11.97 -4.18
CA TYR A 103 3.09 -11.81 -5.38
C TYR A 103 3.26 -10.34 -5.76
N VAL A 104 4.46 -9.98 -6.20
CA VAL A 104 4.80 -8.67 -6.76
C VAL A 104 5.38 -8.84 -8.15
N VAL A 105 4.79 -8.15 -9.12
CA VAL A 105 5.24 -8.13 -10.50
C VAL A 105 6.16 -6.93 -10.68
N HIS A 106 7.40 -7.20 -11.04
CA HIS A 106 8.37 -6.22 -11.49
C HIS A 106 8.25 -6.05 -13.00
N TYR A 107 8.29 -4.81 -13.46
CA TYR A 107 8.15 -4.48 -14.86
C TYR A 107 9.07 -3.32 -15.26
N GLN A 108 9.41 -3.29 -16.54
CA GLN A 108 10.15 -2.21 -17.16
C GLN A 108 9.28 -1.51 -18.18
N TYR A 109 9.46 -0.21 -18.31
CA TYR A 109 8.73 0.60 -19.27
C TYR A 109 9.59 1.75 -19.76
N LYS A 110 9.28 2.28 -20.93
CA LYS A 110 10.00 3.40 -21.51
C LYS A 110 9.10 4.62 -21.58
N VAL A 111 9.62 5.77 -21.14
CA VAL A 111 8.95 7.07 -21.26
C VAL A 111 9.97 8.05 -21.83
N LYS A 112 9.64 8.69 -22.96
CA LYS A 112 10.51 9.68 -23.62
C LYS A 112 11.96 9.20 -23.85
N GLY A 113 12.13 7.91 -24.21
CA GLY A 113 13.43 7.31 -24.49
C GLY A 113 14.17 6.75 -23.26
N GLU A 114 13.77 7.13 -22.05
CA GLU A 114 14.38 6.63 -20.81
C GLU A 114 13.66 5.37 -20.31
N THR A 115 14.44 4.43 -19.74
CA THR A 115 13.91 3.17 -19.20
C THR A 115 13.70 3.28 -17.70
N TYR A 116 12.49 2.97 -17.25
CA TYR A 116 12.07 2.99 -15.86
C TYR A 116 11.73 1.59 -15.38
N ASN A 117 12.00 1.33 -14.10
CA ASN A 117 11.63 0.09 -13.43
C ASN A 117 10.49 0.38 -12.44
N GLY A 118 9.40 -0.37 -12.56
CA GLY A 118 8.25 -0.30 -11.67
C GLY A 118 8.00 -1.62 -10.94
N LYS A 119 7.23 -1.53 -9.86
CA LYS A 119 6.72 -2.68 -9.11
C LYS A 119 5.21 -2.56 -8.96
N SER A 120 4.51 -3.68 -9.10
CA SER A 120 3.06 -3.71 -8.96
C SER A 120 2.62 -3.59 -7.51
N GLN A 121 1.32 -3.45 -7.31
CA GLN A 121 0.69 -3.75 -6.03
C GLN A 121 0.83 -5.25 -5.73
N TRP A 122 0.60 -5.62 -4.48
CA TRP A 122 0.57 -7.01 -4.05
C TRP A 122 -0.63 -7.73 -4.65
N PHE A 123 -0.36 -8.90 -5.22
CA PHE A 123 -1.37 -9.83 -5.67
C PHE A 123 -1.43 -10.99 -4.67
N TRP A 124 -2.61 -11.25 -4.13
CA TRP A 124 -2.82 -12.35 -3.18
C TRP A 124 -2.71 -13.72 -3.86
N PHE A 125 -3.08 -13.78 -5.14
CA PHE A 125 -2.96 -14.95 -5.98
C PHE A 125 -1.83 -14.77 -6.99
N ASN A 126 -1.27 -15.89 -7.48
CA ASN A 126 -0.31 -15.83 -8.58
C ASN A 126 -1.01 -15.23 -9.81
N PRO A 127 -0.58 -14.07 -10.32
CA PRO A 127 -1.23 -13.45 -11.45
C PRO A 127 -0.95 -14.17 -12.78
N CYS A 128 -0.14 -15.23 -12.77
CA CYS A 128 0.19 -16.08 -13.93
C CYS A 128 0.73 -15.30 -15.14
N ILE A 129 1.40 -14.17 -14.91
CA ILE A 129 1.95 -13.32 -15.97
C ILE A 129 3.37 -13.79 -16.29
N PRO A 130 3.66 -14.26 -17.52
CA PRO A 130 4.98 -14.73 -17.87
C PRO A 130 5.98 -13.57 -18.01
N LYS A 131 7.26 -13.87 -17.82
CA LYS A 131 8.35 -12.92 -18.05
C LYS A 131 8.33 -12.47 -19.51
N GLY A 132 8.41 -11.17 -19.72
CA GLY A 132 8.37 -10.56 -21.04
C GLY A 132 6.96 -10.25 -21.55
N ALA A 133 5.90 -10.63 -20.83
CA ALA A 133 4.54 -10.28 -21.20
C ALA A 133 4.32 -8.76 -21.17
N PRO A 134 3.57 -8.22 -22.14
CA PRO A 134 3.13 -6.84 -22.09
C PRO A 134 2.07 -6.66 -21.00
N ILE A 135 2.19 -5.61 -20.19
CA ILE A 135 1.20 -5.24 -19.18
C ILE A 135 0.79 -3.78 -19.33
N LYS A 136 -0.48 -3.50 -19.10
CA LYS A 136 -1.01 -2.13 -19.09
C LYS A 136 -0.64 -1.47 -17.78
N ILE A 137 0.12 -0.37 -17.87
CA ILE A 137 0.51 0.43 -16.73
C ILE A 137 0.04 1.87 -16.92
N LEU A 138 -0.20 2.52 -15.80
CA LEU A 138 -0.49 3.94 -15.75
C LEU A 138 0.73 4.66 -15.19
N VAL A 139 1.18 5.70 -15.89
CA VAL A 139 2.34 6.49 -15.49
C VAL A 139 1.96 7.95 -15.33
N ASP A 140 2.52 8.60 -14.32
CA ASP A 140 2.39 10.04 -14.15
C ASP A 140 3.23 10.77 -15.22
N PRO A 141 2.63 11.56 -16.13
CA PRO A 141 3.37 12.28 -17.16
C PRO A 141 4.32 13.35 -16.59
N LYS A 142 4.05 13.86 -15.37
CA LYS A 142 4.89 14.83 -14.68
C LYS A 142 6.01 14.17 -13.87
N ASN A 143 5.83 12.91 -13.47
CA ASN A 143 6.82 12.15 -12.70
C ASN A 143 6.87 10.68 -13.16
N PRO A 144 7.63 10.35 -14.22
CA PRO A 144 7.62 9.03 -14.83
C PRO A 144 8.11 7.89 -13.92
N ALA A 145 8.79 8.18 -12.81
CA ALA A 145 9.13 7.19 -11.78
C ALA A 145 7.90 6.68 -11.01
N ARG A 146 6.77 7.39 -11.10
CA ARG A 146 5.52 7.05 -10.45
C ARG A 146 4.61 6.32 -11.43
N SER A 147 4.44 5.02 -11.21
CA SER A 147 3.59 4.16 -12.01
C SER A 147 2.73 3.23 -11.17
N THR A 148 1.63 2.75 -11.74
CA THR A 148 0.81 1.67 -11.17
C THR A 148 0.38 0.71 -12.28
N VAL A 149 0.37 -0.58 -11.99
CA VAL A 149 -0.23 -1.57 -12.87
C VAL A 149 -1.74 -1.42 -12.82
N LEU A 150 -2.39 -1.40 -13.98
CA LEU A 150 -3.84 -1.57 -14.05
C LEU A 150 -4.12 -3.04 -13.80
N LYS A 151 -5.01 -3.33 -12.86
CA LYS A 151 -5.38 -4.71 -12.52
C LYS A 151 -5.77 -5.41 -13.83
N PRO A 152 -5.13 -6.52 -14.21
CA PRO A 152 -5.57 -7.27 -15.37
C PRO A 152 -7.02 -7.66 -15.12
N GLU A 153 -7.91 -7.40 -16.08
CA GLU A 153 -9.26 -7.95 -16.05
C GLU A 153 -9.10 -9.47 -16.00
N SER A 154 -9.59 -10.06 -14.90
CA SER A 154 -9.62 -11.50 -14.66
C SER A 154 -10.67 -12.15 -15.53
#